data_AF-A0A656Z681-F1
#
_entry.id   AF-A0A656Z681-F1
#
_cell.length_a   1.000
_cell.length_b   1.000
_cell.length_c   1.000
_cell.angle_alpha   90.00
_cell.angle_beta   90.00
_cell.angle_gamma   90.00
#
_symmetry.space_group_name_H-M   'P 1'
#
loop_
_entity.id
_entity.type
_entity.pdbx_description
1 polymer ?
#
loop_
_entity_poly.entity_id
_entity_poly.type
_entity_poly.pdbx_seq_one_letter_code
_entity_poly.pdbx_strand_id
1 'polypeptide(L)' 'MRTMLAAILLTATSVGAFAAAPEGAKLSEIIAKIEQTADVQYIDEVDWNDRGYYEIEYFMKNGA' A
#
# COMPACT_ATOMS: atom_id res chain seq x y z
N MET A 1 -53.98 36.62 -0.54
CA MET A 1 -52.62 37.11 -0.87
C MET A 1 -51.63 35.98 -0.66
N ARG A 2 -50.65 35.86 -1.56
CA ARG A 2 -49.83 34.68 -1.81
C ARG A 2 -48.97 34.27 -0.61
N THR A 3 -49.13 33.04 -0.13
CA THR A 3 -48.07 32.33 0.60
C THR A 3 -47.27 31.51 -0.41
N MET A 4 -46.08 31.97 -0.79
CA MET A 4 -45.06 31.14 -1.43
C MET A 4 -43.71 31.56 -0.86
N LEU A 5 -43.09 30.77 0.03
CA LEU A 5 -42.23 29.60 -0.24
C LEU A 5 -41.03 29.95 -1.12
N ALA A 6 -39.84 29.92 -0.53
CA ALA A 6 -38.63 29.33 -1.15
C ALA A 6 -37.51 29.24 -0.09
N ALA A 7 -37.47 28.13 0.64
CA ALA A 7 -36.24 27.70 1.32
C ALA A 7 -35.41 26.93 0.30
N ILE A 8 -34.34 27.52 -0.21
CA ILE A 8 -33.39 26.85 -1.11
C ILE A 8 -32.50 25.96 -0.24
N LEU A 9 -32.72 24.65 -0.36
CA LEU A 9 -31.90 23.62 0.26
C LEU A 9 -30.55 23.55 -0.47
N LEU A 10 -29.48 23.89 0.24
CA LEU A 10 -28.10 23.77 -0.24
C LEU A 10 -27.67 22.29 -0.15
N THR A 11 -27.87 21.51 -1.20
CA THR A 11 -27.32 20.16 -1.28
C THR A 11 -25.86 20.21 -1.71
N ALA A 12 -24.96 20.37 -0.73
CA ALA A 12 -23.53 20.12 -0.94
C ALA A 12 -23.31 18.62 -1.10
N THR A 13 -23.20 18.14 -2.34
CA THR A 13 -22.80 16.76 -2.62
C THR A 13 -21.29 16.65 -2.41
N SER A 14 -20.88 16.12 -1.26
CA SER A 14 -19.50 15.69 -1.03
C SER A 14 -19.24 14.45 -1.89
N VAL A 15 -18.78 14.64 -3.12
CA VAL A 15 -18.15 13.57 -3.89
C VAL A 15 -16.81 13.30 -3.21
N GLY A 16 -16.79 12.35 -2.28
CA GLY A 16 -15.56 11.83 -1.72
C GLY A 16 -14.76 11.21 -2.85
N ALA A 17 -13.69 11.88 -3.27
CA ALA A 17 -12.70 11.27 -4.15
C ALA A 17 -12.12 10.07 -3.40
N PHE A 18 -12.46 8.86 -3.84
CA PHE A 18 -11.75 7.67 -3.40
C PHE A 18 -10.32 7.81 -3.92
N ALA A 19 -9.39 8.19 -3.04
CA ALA A 19 -7.98 8.15 -3.37
C ALA A 19 -7.66 6.71 -3.81
N ALA A 20 -6.97 6.56 -4.95
CA ALA A 20 -6.44 5.27 -5.35
C ALA A 20 -5.61 4.71 -4.19
N ALA A 21 -5.72 3.41 -3.93
CA ALA A 21 -4.84 2.75 -2.97
C ALA A 21 -3.39 3.05 -3.38
N PRO A 22 -2.50 3.38 -2.41
CA PRO A 22 -1.11 3.69 -2.74
C PRO A 22 -0.50 2.52 -3.52
N GLU A 23 0.24 2.84 -4.58
CA GLU A 23 0.97 1.83 -5.35
C GLU A 23 1.97 1.14 -4.41
N GLY A 24 1.94 -0.19 -4.36
CA GLY A 24 2.93 -0.97 -3.62
C GLY A 24 4.33 -0.80 -4.21
N ALA A 25 5.37 -1.03 -3.41
CA ALA A 25 6.74 -1.04 -3.91
C ALA A 25 6.97 -2.22 -4.87
N LYS A 26 7.85 -2.04 -5.86
CA LYS A 26 8.22 -3.14 -6.76
C LYS A 26 9.02 -4.18 -5.98
N LEU A 27 8.75 -5.47 -6.22
CA LEU A 27 9.50 -6.56 -5.60
C LEU A 27 11.02 -6.41 -5.81
N SER A 28 11.44 -6.01 -7.02
CA SER A 28 12.86 -5.78 -7.33
C SER A 28 13.51 -4.71 -6.45
N GLU A 29 12.77 -3.67 -6.05
CA GLU A 29 13.27 -2.61 -5.18
C GLU A 29 13.43 -3.11 -3.74
N ILE A 30 12.50 -3.97 -3.28
CA ILE A 30 12.57 -4.61 -1.97
C ILE A 30 13.76 -5.58 -1.91
N ILE A 31 13.91 -6.44 -2.91
CA ILE A 31 15.04 -7.39 -3.04
C ILE A 31 16.37 -6.64 -3.04
N ALA A 32 16.51 -5.61 -3.89
CA ALA A 32 17.73 -4.83 -3.97
C ALA A 32 18.09 -4.17 -2.62
N LYS A 33 17.09 -3.74 -1.84
CA LYS A 33 17.32 -3.18 -0.50
C LYS A 33 17.80 -4.24 0.50
N ILE A 34 17.26 -5.45 0.44
CA ILE A 34 17.70 -6.57 1.29
C ILE A 34 19.15 -6.93 0.97
N GLU A 35 19.47 -7.10 -0.31
CA GLU A 35 20.84 -7.44 -0.76
C GLU A 35 21.89 -6.38 -0.41
N GLN A 36 21.47 -5.10 -0.32
CA GLN A 36 22.33 -4.00 0.11
C GLN A 36 22.48 -3.89 1.64
N THR A 37 21.69 -4.65 2.41
CA THR A 37 21.79 -4.64 3.87
C THR A 37 23.09 -5.33 4.30
N ALA A 38 23.83 -4.67 5.18
CA ALA A 38 25.07 -5.22 5.70
C ALA A 38 24.81 -6.61 6.31
N ASP A 39 25.72 -7.53 6.02
CA ASP A 39 25.73 -8.90 6.54
C ASP A 39 24.63 -9.83 6.05
N VAL A 40 23.76 -9.43 5.13
CA VAL A 40 22.98 -10.39 4.34
C VAL A 40 23.93 -11.20 3.46
N GLN A 41 23.75 -12.52 3.43
CA GLN A 41 24.55 -13.45 2.65
C GLN A 41 23.83 -13.84 1.35
N TYR A 42 22.57 -14.28 1.47
CA TYR A 42 21.73 -14.63 0.33
C TYR A 42 20.25 -14.57 0.70
N ILE A 43 19.40 -14.42 -0.31
CA ILE A 43 17.95 -14.64 -0.24
C ILE A 43 17.70 -16.11 -0.54
N ASP A 44 16.90 -16.77 0.29
CA ASP A 44 16.59 -18.19 0.17
C ASP A 44 15.28 -18.42 -0.59
N GLU A 45 14.20 -17.74 -0.15
CA GLU A 45 12.86 -17.90 -0.71
C GLU A 45 12.15 -16.54 -0.89
N VAL A 46 11.34 -16.47 -1.94
CA VAL A 46 10.40 -15.37 -2.21
C VAL A 46 9.06 -16.00 -2.60
N ASP A 47 8.07 -15.92 -1.73
CA ASP A 47 6.75 -16.51 -1.96
C ASP A 47 5.62 -15.47 -1.85
N TRP A 48 4.53 -15.71 -2.58
CA TRP A 48 3.33 -14.87 -2.53
C TRP A 48 2.30 -15.48 -1.58
N ASN A 49 2.06 -14.83 -0.44
CA ASN A 49 1.14 -15.36 0.57
C ASN A 49 -0.33 -15.05 0.27
N ASP A 50 -1.22 -15.74 0.98
CA ASP A 50 -2.67 -15.62 0.90
C ASP A 50 -3.22 -14.27 1.41
N ARG A 51 -2.38 -13.49 2.10
CA ARG A 51 -2.70 -12.15 2.61
C ARG A 51 -2.40 -11.04 1.60
N GLY A 52 -1.84 -11.38 0.44
CA GLY A 52 -1.55 -10.43 -0.64
C GLY A 52 -0.22 -9.69 -0.48
N TYR A 53 0.75 -10.30 0.18
CA TYR A 53 2.12 -9.78 0.32
C TYR A 53 3.14 -10.82 -0.10
N TYR A 54 4.33 -10.37 -0.51
CA TYR A 54 5.49 -11.26 -0.59
C TYR A 54 6.02 -11.57 0.81
N GLU A 55 6.33 -12.83 1.06
CA GLU A 55 7.18 -13.30 2.15
C GLU A 55 8.58 -13.53 1.59
N ILE A 56 9.60 -12.99 2.26
CA ILE A 56 11.00 -13.05 1.80
C ILE A 56 11.86 -13.56 2.94
N GLU A 57 12.47 -14.72 2.73
CA GLU A 57 13.41 -15.34 3.67
C GLU A 57 14.84 -15.12 3.20
N TYR A 58 15.72 -14.69 4.10
CA TYR A 58 17.12 -14.43 3.80
C TYR A 58 18.00 -14.79 4.99
N PHE A 59 19.23 -15.21 4.68
CA PHE A 59 20.20 -15.57 5.70
C PHE A 59 21.27 -14.49 5.84
N MET A 60 21.60 -14.19 7.08
CA MET A 60 22.74 -13.35 7.42
C MET A 60 24.02 -14.19 7.57
N LYS A 61 25.18 -13.55 7.42
CA LYS A 61 26.50 -14.19 7.54
C LYS A 61 26.76 -14.80 8.92
N ASN A 62 26.02 -14.36 9.94
CA ASN A 62 26.08 -14.90 11.29
C ASN A 62 25.14 -16.09 11.51
N GLY A 63 24.41 -16.54 10.48
CA GLY A 63 23.50 -17.68 10.53
C GLY A 63 22.13 -17.38 11.14
N ALA A 64 21.80 -16.09 11.34
CA ALA A 64 20.46 -15.64 11.70
C ALA A 64 19.61 -15.31 10.46
#